data_AF-A0A935FQA2-F1
#
_entry.id   AF-A0A935FQA2-F1
#
_cell.length_a   1.000
_cell.length_b   1.000
_cell.length_c   1.000
_cell.angle_alpha   90.00
_cell.angle_beta   90.00
_cell.angle_gamma   90.00
#
_symmetry.space_group_name_H-M   'P 1'
#
loop_
_entity.id
_entity.type
_entity.pdbx_description
1 polymer ?
#
loop_
_entity_poly.entity_id
_entity_poly.type
_entity_poly.pdbx_seq_one_letter_code
_entity_poly.pdbx_strand_id
1 'polypeptide(L)'
;MKTSILEAKRTITPVNESEREESNNFSFNLENEIVIITGSNMSGKSTFLRTVGINLCLCIRGSSSACSQIKVSSFTLFTCIRVSDSVFDGISYFYAEVKRLRMLLDILERHEGPKVLFFIDEIFKAHQ
;
A
#
# COMPACT_ATOMS: atom_id res chain seq x y z
N MET A 1 7.47 25.25 -6.70
CA MET A 1 7.47 23.77 -6.81
C MET A 1 6.03 23.29 -6.69
N LYS A 2 5.53 22.43 -7.58
CA LYS A 2 4.23 21.76 -7.38
C LYS A 2 4.46 20.64 -6.35
N THR A 3 3.80 20.70 -5.21
CA THR A 3 3.81 19.63 -4.21
C THR A 3 3.25 18.35 -4.81
N SER A 4 4.02 17.26 -4.78
CA SER A 4 3.56 15.95 -5.23
C SER A 4 2.63 15.37 -4.17
N ILE A 5 1.33 15.30 -4.46
CA ILE A 5 0.32 14.90 -3.48
C ILE A 5 -0.41 13.63 -3.90
N LEU A 6 -0.83 12.84 -2.91
CA LEU A 6 -1.89 11.85 -3.02
C LEU A 6 -2.98 12.18 -1.98
N GLU A 7 -4.16 12.54 -2.46
CA GLU A 7 -5.36 12.83 -1.67
C GLU A 7 -6.54 12.00 -2.19
N ALA A 8 -7.27 11.34 -1.29
CA ALA A 8 -8.51 10.65 -1.62
C ALA A 8 -9.60 10.84 -0.56
N LYS A 9 -10.85 10.88 -1.01
CA LYS A 9 -12.03 11.00 -0.16
C LYS A 9 -13.02 9.86 -0.41
N ARG A 10 -13.64 9.39 0.68
CA ARG A 10 -14.61 8.30 0.73
C ARG A 10 -14.15 7.07 -0.08
N THR A 11 -12.96 6.60 0.26
CA THR A 11 -12.34 5.41 -0.35
C THR A 11 -12.95 4.17 0.26
N ILE A 12 -13.49 3.28 -0.58
CA ILE A 12 -14.01 1.96 -0.20
C ILE A 12 -13.32 0.86 -1.01
N THR A 13 -13.40 -0.39 -0.57
CA THR A 13 -12.80 -1.54 -1.26
C THR A 13 -13.65 -1.90 -2.49
N PRO A 14 -13.08 -1.91 -3.71
CA PRO A 14 -13.89 -2.10 -4.93
C PRO A 14 -14.55 -3.47 -5.13
N VAL A 15 -14.33 -4.46 -4.25
CA VAL A 15 -14.69 -5.88 -4.48
C VAL A 15 -15.74 -6.40 -3.48
N ASN A 16 -16.16 -5.60 -2.50
CA ASN A 16 -17.00 -6.08 -1.41
C ASN A 16 -18.41 -5.46 -1.49
N GLU A 17 -19.36 -6.17 -2.09
CA GLU A 17 -20.75 -5.69 -2.25
C GLU A 17 -21.64 -5.97 -1.01
N SER A 18 -21.13 -6.67 0.01
CA SER A 18 -21.97 -7.37 1.00
C SER A 18 -21.95 -6.79 2.42
N GLU A 19 -21.02 -5.90 2.77
CA GLU A 19 -20.90 -5.34 4.12
C GLU A 19 -20.84 -3.81 4.10
N ARG A 20 -21.33 -3.16 5.16
CA ARG A 20 -21.16 -1.71 5.37
C ARG A 20 -19.67 -1.41 5.52
N GLU A 21 -19.02 -1.07 4.42
CA GLU A 21 -17.63 -0.62 4.46
C GLU A 21 -17.54 0.82 4.99
N GLU A 22 -16.67 1.02 5.97
CA GLU A 22 -16.33 2.34 6.45
C GLU A 22 -15.46 3.05 5.40
N SER A 23 -15.96 4.18 4.90
CA SER A 23 -15.24 4.98 3.91
C SER A 23 -14.07 5.72 4.55
N ASN A 24 -12.90 5.70 3.92
CA ASN A 24 -11.71 6.36 4.45
C ASN A 24 -11.30 7.60 3.63
N ASN A 25 -10.84 8.64 4.34
CA ASN A 25 -10.19 9.81 3.75
C ASN A 25 -8.71 9.78 4.10
N PHE A 26 -7.84 10.10 3.16
CA PHE A 26 -6.40 10.20 3.42
C PHE A 26 -5.74 11.23 2.50
N SER A 27 -4.66 11.81 2.99
CA SER A 27 -3.82 12.72 2.23
C SER A 27 -2.38 12.60 2.73
N PHE A 28 -1.43 12.48 1.81
CA PHE A 28 0.00 12.49 2.13
C PHE A 28 0.81 13.03 0.95
N ASN A 29 2.02 13.50 1.24
CA ASN A 29 3.00 13.94 0.26
C ASN A 29 3.74 12.71 -0.30
N LEU A 30 4.00 12.72 -1.61
CA LEU A 30 4.76 11.68 -2.28
C LEU A 30 6.28 11.94 -2.24
N GLU A 31 6.72 13.03 -1.61
CA GLU A 31 8.12 13.39 -1.46
C GLU A 31 8.62 13.16 -0.04
N ASN A 32 9.55 12.22 0.11
CA ASN A 32 10.33 11.98 1.32
C ASN A 32 9.49 11.81 2.59
N GLU A 33 8.28 11.26 2.47
CA GLU A 33 7.37 11.02 3.59
C GLU A 33 7.28 9.53 3.92
N ILE A 34 7.25 9.22 5.23
CA ILE A 34 6.97 7.89 5.74
C ILE A 34 5.69 7.99 6.58
N VAL A 35 4.67 7.22 6.18
CA VAL A 35 3.40 7.13 6.92
C VAL A 35 3.38 5.81 7.69
N ILE A 36 3.27 5.90 9.01
CA ILE A 36 3.15 4.73 9.90
C ILE A 36 1.69 4.58 10.33
N ILE A 37 1.08 3.45 9.99
CA ILE A 37 -0.29 3.12 10.37
C ILE A 37 -0.25 2.19 11.58
N THR A 38 -0.73 2.66 12.72
CA THR A 38 -0.79 1.91 13.99
C THR A 38 -2.23 1.61 14.38
N GLY A 39 -2.42 0.64 15.28
CA GLY A 39 -3.75 0.19 15.72
C GLY A 39 -3.75 -1.27 16.15
N SER A 40 -4.78 -1.72 16.86
CA SER A 40 -4.90 -3.10 17.33
C SER A 40 -4.87 -4.12 16.19
N ASN A 41 -4.50 -5.36 16.51
CA ASN A 41 -4.74 -6.46 15.57
C ASN A 41 -6.23 -6.48 15.22
N MET A 42 -6.54 -6.64 13.93
CA MET A 42 -7.91 -6.60 13.39
C MET A 42 -8.57 -5.21 13.26
N SER A 43 -7.85 -4.11 13.53
CA SER A 43 -8.37 -2.74 13.31
C SER A 43 -8.49 -2.30 11.83
N GLY A 44 -8.39 -3.24 10.89
CA GLY A 44 -8.54 -2.95 9.45
C GLY A 44 -7.33 -2.31 8.76
N LYS A 45 -6.13 -2.25 9.37
CA LYS A 45 -4.93 -1.63 8.76
C LYS A 45 -4.53 -2.24 7.41
N SER A 46 -4.42 -3.56 7.35
CA SER A 46 -4.12 -4.29 6.11
C SER A 46 -5.23 -4.11 5.08
N THR A 47 -6.49 -4.08 5.52
CA THR A 47 -7.64 -3.78 4.66
C THR A 47 -7.49 -2.38 4.07
N PHE A 48 -7.24 -1.36 4.88
CA PHE A 48 -7.01 0.00 4.44
C PHE A 48 -5.88 0.09 3.41
N LEU A 49 -4.69 -0.49 3.68
CA LEU A 49 -3.57 -0.49 2.74
C LEU A 49 -3.94 -1.15 1.39
N ARG A 50 -4.68 -2.26 1.41
CA ARG A 50 -5.18 -2.91 0.19
C ARG A 50 -6.20 -2.04 -0.53
N THR A 51 -7.16 -1.46 0.19
CA THR A 51 -8.19 -0.57 -0.35
C THR A 51 -7.56 0.63 -1.07
N VAL A 52 -6.58 1.27 -0.44
CA VAL A 52 -5.80 2.35 -1.08
C VAL A 52 -5.08 1.84 -2.32
N GLY A 53 -4.36 0.71 -2.22
CA GLY A 53 -3.55 0.18 -3.32
C GLY A 53 -4.37 -0.20 -4.54
N ILE A 54 -5.53 -0.84 -4.34
CA ILE A 54 -6.44 -1.23 -5.41
C ILE A 54 -7.03 0.01 -6.09
N ASN A 55 -7.50 1.00 -5.31
CA ASN A 55 -8.04 2.25 -5.88
C ASN A 55 -6.99 2.99 -6.70
N LEU A 56 -5.74 3.06 -6.22
CA LEU A 56 -4.62 3.65 -6.95
C LEU A 56 -4.32 2.91 -8.25
N CYS A 57 -4.29 1.57 -8.23
CA CYS A 57 -4.12 0.76 -9.44
C CYS A 57 -5.23 1.02 -10.48
N LEU A 58 -6.49 1.17 -10.04
CA LEU A 58 -7.60 1.50 -10.93
C LEU A 58 -7.42 2.90 -11.53
N CYS A 59 -7.05 3.89 -10.74
CA CYS A 59 -6.80 5.25 -11.21
C CYS A 59 -5.66 5.33 -12.24
N ILE A 60 -4.54 4.63 -11.99
CA ILE A 60 -3.40 4.60 -12.94
C ILE A 60 -3.85 4.08 -14.32
N ARG A 61 -4.79 3.14 -14.34
CA ARG A 61 -5.31 2.55 -15.59
C ARG A 61 -6.46 3.34 -16.22
N GLY A 62 -6.82 4.48 -15.66
CA GLY A 62 -7.97 5.28 -16.14
C GLY A 62 -9.32 4.62 -15.89
N SER A 63 -9.38 3.63 -15.00
CA SER A 63 -10.63 2.99 -14.59
C SER A 63 -11.35 3.80 -13.51
N SER A 64 -12.65 3.56 -13.34
CA SER A 64 -13.38 4.06 -12.18
C SER A 64 -12.78 3.46 -10.91
N SER A 65 -12.37 4.33 -9.98
CA SER A 65 -12.00 3.98 -8.61
C SER A 65 -13.22 4.04 -7.71
N ALA A 66 -13.28 3.21 -6.67
CA ALA A 66 -14.29 3.30 -5.63
C ALA A 66 -13.95 4.39 -4.60
N CYS A 67 -13.82 5.63 -5.09
CA CYS A 67 -13.55 6.84 -4.32
C CYS A 67 -14.47 7.96 -4.82
N SER A 68 -14.93 8.86 -3.93
CA SER A 68 -15.69 10.03 -4.39
C SER A 68 -14.82 11.08 -5.06
N GLN A 69 -13.55 11.18 -4.64
CA GLN A 69 -12.57 12.09 -5.20
C GLN A 69 -11.17 11.52 -4.99
N ILE A 70 -10.32 11.60 -6.01
CA ILE A 70 -8.90 11.27 -5.90
C ILE A 70 -8.07 12.29 -6.68
N LYS A 71 -6.96 12.73 -6.09
CA LYS A 71 -5.98 13.62 -6.69
C LYS A 71 -4.61 13.03 -6.44
N VAL A 72 -3.90 12.66 -7.50
CA VAL A 72 -2.61 12.00 -7.40
C VAL A 72 -1.64 12.48 -8.47
N SER A 73 -0.39 12.72 -8.08
CA SER A 73 0.70 13.02 -9.02
C SER A 73 1.27 11.72 -9.60
N SER A 74 1.97 11.75 -10.74
CA SER A 74 2.51 10.52 -11.35
C SER A 74 3.42 9.75 -10.39
N PHE A 75 3.21 8.43 -10.28
CA PHE A 75 3.91 7.55 -9.36
C PHE A 75 4.03 6.13 -9.91
N THR A 76 4.98 5.36 -9.35
CA THR A 76 5.06 3.91 -9.51
C THR A 76 4.68 3.26 -8.18
N LEU A 77 3.72 2.34 -8.19
CA LEU A 77 3.26 1.63 -6.99
C LEU A 77 4.00 0.30 -6.83
N PHE A 78 4.58 0.08 -5.66
CA PHE A 78 5.09 -1.22 -5.22
C PHE A 78 4.44 -1.61 -3.89
N THR A 79 4.24 -2.90 -3.67
CA THR A 79 3.61 -3.40 -2.44
C THR A 79 4.34 -4.63 -1.93
N CYS A 80 4.48 -4.70 -0.61
CA CYS A 80 4.85 -5.87 0.17
C CYS A 80 3.71 -6.12 1.17
N ILE A 81 2.51 -6.37 0.65
CA ILE A 81 1.33 -6.76 1.43
C ILE A 81 1.17 -8.26 1.27
N ARG A 82 1.07 -8.99 2.39
CA ARG A 82 0.94 -10.45 2.36
C ARG A 82 -0.41 -10.86 1.74
N VAL A 83 -0.34 -11.82 0.82
CA VAL A 83 -1.45 -12.65 0.36
C VAL A 83 -1.19 -14.02 0.98
N SER A 84 -2.03 -14.45 1.93
CA SER A 84 -1.95 -15.76 2.63
C SER A 84 -1.92 -16.95 1.64
N ASP A 85 -1.45 -18.16 1.93
CA ASP A 85 -0.77 -18.79 3.08
C ASP A 85 0.20 -19.82 2.50
N SER A 86 1.41 -19.94 3.04
CA SER A 86 2.12 -21.21 3.01
C SER A 86 3.01 -21.34 4.23
N VAL A 87 2.77 -22.41 4.98
CA VAL A 87 3.53 -22.83 6.16
C VAL A 87 4.89 -23.32 5.67
N PHE A 88 5.79 -22.40 5.33
CA PHE A 88 7.18 -22.74 5.08
C PHE A 88 8.02 -22.29 6.28
N ASP A 89 8.87 -23.21 6.74
CA ASP A 89 9.73 -23.10 7.93
C ASP A 89 10.24 -21.68 8.23
N GLY A 90 10.18 -21.27 9.50
CA GLY A 90 10.40 -19.90 9.96
C GLY A 90 11.71 -19.22 9.50
N ILE A 91 12.77 -19.99 9.20
CA ILE A 91 14.02 -19.45 8.62
C ILE A 91 13.81 -18.96 7.18
N SER A 92 13.07 -19.71 6.37
CA SER A 92 12.73 -19.33 4.99
C SER A 92 11.86 -18.08 4.96
N TYR A 93 11.01 -17.90 5.97
CA TYR A 93 10.12 -16.76 6.07
C TYR A 93 10.87 -15.44 6.30
N PHE A 94 11.70 -15.39 7.35
CA PHE A 94 12.51 -14.21 7.64
C PHE A 94 13.44 -13.87 6.48
N TYR A 95 14.08 -14.88 5.88
CA TYR A 95 14.93 -14.66 4.71
C TYR A 95 14.14 -14.11 3.51
N ALA A 96 12.89 -14.56 3.29
CA ALA A 96 12.03 -14.01 2.26
C ALA A 96 11.63 -12.55 2.53
N GLU A 97 11.41 -12.16 3.80
CA GLU A 97 11.17 -10.76 4.17
C GLU A 97 12.40 -9.88 3.88
N VAL A 98 13.59 -10.31 4.29
CA VAL A 98 14.84 -9.60 4.00
C VAL A 98 15.05 -9.46 2.50
N LYS A 99 14.81 -10.53 1.72
CA LYS A 99 14.93 -10.50 0.26
C LYS A 99 13.94 -9.51 -0.40
N ARG A 100 12.71 -9.40 0.12
CA ARG A 100 11.72 -8.41 -0.36
C ARG A 100 12.16 -6.97 -0.05
N LEU A 101 12.72 -6.71 1.13
CA LEU A 101 13.29 -5.40 1.46
C LEU A 101 14.51 -5.07 0.61
N ARG A 102 15.38 -6.05 0.32
CA ARG A 102 16.50 -5.85 -0.60
C ARG A 102 16.01 -5.48 -2.01
N MET A 103 15.00 -6.16 -2.51
CA MET A 103 14.39 -5.84 -3.81
C MET A 103 13.82 -4.42 -3.84
N LEU A 104 13.18 -3.99 -2.75
CA LEU A 104 12.70 -2.60 -2.59
C LEU A 104 13.87 -1.61 -2.73
N LEU A 105 14.98 -1.84 -2.03
CA LEU A 105 16.15 -0.96 -2.10
C LEU A 105 16.74 -0.92 -3.52
N ASP A 106 16.87 -2.07 -4.17
CA ASP A 106 17.38 -2.15 -5.54
C ASP A 106 16.47 -1.40 -6.53
N ILE A 107 15.15 -1.42 -6.32
CA ILE A 107 14.19 -0.64 -7.11
C ILE A 107 14.45 0.86 -6.89
N LEU A 108 14.54 1.30 -5.63
CA LEU A 108 14.76 2.72 -5.31
C LEU A 108 16.08 3.26 -5.87
N GLU A 109 17.14 2.45 -5.90
CA GLU A 109 18.45 2.84 -6.44
C GLU A 109 18.45 2.95 -7.98
N ARG A 110 17.64 2.15 -8.68
CA ARG A 110 17.65 2.04 -10.15
C ARG A 110 16.52 2.80 -10.84
N HIS A 111 15.58 3.35 -10.09
CA HIS A 111 14.38 3.96 -10.65
C HIS A 111 14.66 5.39 -11.12
N GLU A 112 14.70 5.59 -12.44
CA GLU A 112 14.83 6.91 -13.08
C GLU A 112 13.45 7.51 -13.47
N GLY A 113 12.35 6.95 -12.95
CA GLY A 113 10.99 7.28 -13.37
C GLY A 113 10.20 8.16 -12.38
N PRO A 114 8.85 8.10 -12.43
CA PRO A 114 7.98 8.79 -11.49
C PRO A 114 8.23 8.40 -10.02
N LYS A 115 7.83 9.24 -9.07
CA LYS A 115 8.03 8.97 -7.63
C LYS A 115 7.53 7.56 -7.24
N VAL A 116 8.29 6.88 -6.38
CA VAL A 116 7.94 5.54 -5.91
C VAL A 116 7.05 5.65 -4.68
N LEU A 117 5.87 5.02 -4.73
CA LEU A 117 5.01 4.80 -3.58
C LEU A 117 5.10 3.33 -3.17
N PHE A 118 5.49 3.07 -1.92
CA PHE A 118 5.68 1.72 -1.43
C PHE A 118 4.75 1.42 -0.25
N PHE A 119 3.99 0.33 -0.33
CA PHE A 119 3.18 -0.17 0.78
C PHE A 119 3.84 -1.36 1.45
N ILE A 120 3.98 -1.30 2.76
CA ILE A 120 4.54 -2.36 3.59
C ILE A 120 3.49 -2.76 4.60
N ASP A 121 3.17 -4.06 4.67
CA ASP A 121 2.27 -4.60 5.69
C ASP A 121 3.02 -5.66 6.49
N GLU A 122 3.11 -5.45 7.81
CA GLU A 122 3.63 -6.41 8.79
C GLU A 122 4.96 -7.11 8.40
N ILE A 123 6.04 -6.33 8.33
CA ILE A 123 7.42 -6.84 8.20
C ILE A 123 7.98 -7.29 9.55
N PHE A 124 8.85 -8.30 9.53
CA PHE A 124 9.59 -8.79 10.70
C PHE A 124 8.70 -9.28 11.84
N LYS A 125 7.58 -9.96 11.51
CA LYS A 125 6.81 -10.65 12.54
C LYS A 125 7.71 -11.68 13.23
N ALA A 126 7.96 -11.48 14.52
CA ALA A 126 8.60 -12.48 15.36
C ALA A 126 7.70 -13.73 15.35
N HIS A 127 8.25 -14.84 14.87
CA HIS A 127 7.61 -16.14 15.01
C HIS A 127 7.93 -16.59 16.44
N GLN A 128 6.94 -16.53 17.33
CA GLN A 128 6.96 -17.31 18.57
C GLN A 128 6.52 -18.73 18.27
#